data_AF-A0A101F0L4-F1
#
_entry.id   AF-A0A101F0L4-F1
#
_cell.length_a   1.000
_cell.length_b   1.000
_cell.length_c   1.000
_cell.angle_alpha   90.00
_cell.angle_beta   90.00
_cell.angle_gamma   90.00
#
_symmetry.space_group_name_H-M   'P 1'
#
loop_
_entity.id
_entity.type
_entity.pdbx_description
1 polymer ?
#
loop_
_entity_poly.entity_id
_entity_poly.type
_entity_poly.pdbx_seq_one_letter_code
_entity_poly.pdbx_strand_id
1 'polypeptide(L)'
;MEYGPSVYIISITLIKLLAGLLFLIAYLRTRRFSTLLISFAWFLSIPVATFGAVDIRVENAMISLAYAFTLLAVFRLIQEERIISLPKSITIAVPLALAVTGVGTSLIKSIPDEGYLIDGIFEFIAGLIVIESLSAYYKRNAKGLGISLALSGIMSTLYPMFYQKPPNMLITSIAAWLIIVPQFWFYSKIIYSERFFKWPQSMETSALKIEGTHIIPPSEFEDVKDKVGLYPTLAFLRNFKPFPGWISYLLSTVEMPKALYPTDLYKITEISTKYFKEAQQKGTKGIAIIEGLEFLKLYNDFDAVAKMLSNVRDCATLNNGTLIVFAEESAWDKKEWATLRRILGEE
;
A
#
# COMPACT_ATOMS: atom_id res chain seq x y z
N MET A 1 17.94 17.26 -37.24
CA MET A 1 17.15 16.26 -36.48
C MET A 1 17.95 15.77 -35.25
N GLU A 2 18.47 16.69 -34.42
CA GLU A 2 19.31 16.35 -33.25
C GLU A 2 18.61 16.52 -31.90
N TYR A 3 17.37 17.00 -31.87
CA TYR A 3 16.63 17.27 -30.62
C TYR A 3 15.82 16.10 -30.07
N GLY A 4 15.63 15.01 -30.84
CA GLY A 4 14.87 13.83 -30.42
C GLY A 4 15.50 13.00 -29.29
N PRO A 5 16.83 12.73 -29.31
CA PRO A 5 17.50 11.93 -28.28
C PRO A 5 17.46 12.61 -26.90
N SER A 6 17.64 13.93 -26.86
CA SER A 6 17.72 14.68 -25.60
C SER A 6 16.37 14.73 -24.87
N VAL A 7 15.27 14.98 -25.57
CA VAL A 7 13.93 15.02 -24.96
C VAL A 7 13.53 13.67 -24.38
N TYR A 8 13.82 12.58 -25.10
CA TYR A 8 13.56 11.22 -24.62
C TYR A 8 14.31 10.90 -23.32
N ILE A 9 15.63 11.05 -23.33
CA ILE A 9 16.49 10.75 -22.18
C ILE A 9 16.04 11.57 -20.96
N ILE A 10 15.81 12.88 -21.15
CA ILE A 10 15.35 13.78 -20.09
C ILE A 10 14.00 13.33 -19.55
N SER A 11 13.03 13.02 -20.41
CA SER A 11 11.68 12.65 -19.99
C SER A 11 11.64 11.37 -19.16
N ILE A 12 12.34 10.30 -19.60
CA ILE A 12 12.35 9.03 -18.86
C ILE A 12 13.14 9.17 -17.57
N THR A 13 14.27 9.85 -17.60
CA THR A 13 15.06 10.11 -16.39
C THR A 13 14.22 10.85 -15.36
N LEU A 14 13.47 11.87 -15.78
CA LEU A 14 12.59 12.63 -14.90
C LEU A 14 11.45 11.77 -14.33
N ILE A 15 10.79 10.97 -15.17
CA ILE A 15 9.73 10.04 -14.71
C ILE A 15 10.31 9.07 -13.67
N LYS A 16 11.48 8.49 -13.94
CA LYS A 16 12.12 7.53 -13.03
C LYS A 16 12.54 8.14 -11.71
N LEU A 17 13.12 9.34 -11.76
CA LEU A 17 13.52 10.09 -10.57
C LEU A 17 12.31 10.45 -9.71
N LEU A 18 11.27 11.02 -10.30
CA LEU A 18 10.04 11.39 -9.60
C LEU A 18 9.33 10.17 -9.01
N ALA A 19 9.22 9.08 -9.79
CA ALA A 19 8.65 7.83 -9.31
C ALA A 19 9.43 7.27 -8.12
N GLY A 20 10.76 7.20 -8.24
CA GLY A 20 11.65 6.75 -7.17
C GLY A 20 11.48 7.56 -5.88
N LEU A 21 11.43 8.90 -5.98
CA LEU A 21 11.20 9.79 -4.85
C LEU A 21 9.81 9.61 -4.23
N LEU A 22 8.76 9.50 -5.05
CA LEU A 22 7.40 9.27 -4.57
C LEU A 22 7.28 7.94 -3.81
N PHE A 23 7.93 6.89 -4.29
CA PHE A 23 7.94 5.59 -3.60
C PHE A 23 8.80 5.62 -2.33
N LEU A 24 9.87 6.41 -2.30
CA LEU A 24 10.65 6.64 -1.07
C LEU A 24 9.82 7.38 0.00
N ILE A 25 9.07 8.41 -0.40
CA ILE A 25 8.16 9.11 0.51
C ILE A 25 7.07 8.16 1.02
N ALA A 26 6.54 7.29 0.15
CA ALA A 26 5.59 6.26 0.56
C ALA A 26 6.21 5.27 1.56
N TYR A 27 7.48 4.91 1.41
CA TYR A 27 8.21 4.12 2.39
C TYR A 27 8.32 4.83 3.74
N LEU A 28 8.69 6.11 3.74
CA LEU A 28 8.81 6.87 4.99
C LEU A 28 7.48 6.96 5.75
N ARG A 29 6.35 6.95 5.04
CA ARG A 29 5.00 6.99 5.63
C ARG A 29 4.47 5.62 6.06
N THR A 30 4.68 4.58 5.26
CA THR A 30 4.09 3.25 5.49
C THR A 30 5.03 2.27 6.19
N ARG A 31 6.33 2.55 6.17
CA ARG A 31 7.43 1.68 6.61
C ARG A 31 7.41 0.28 5.97
N ARG A 32 6.77 0.14 4.81
CA ARG A 32 6.69 -1.11 4.04
C ARG A 32 7.93 -1.26 3.16
N PHE A 33 8.74 -2.27 3.45
CA PHE A 33 10.03 -2.48 2.80
C PHE A 33 9.91 -2.67 1.29
N SER A 34 8.81 -3.25 0.79
CA SER A 34 8.48 -3.35 -0.63
C SER A 34 8.56 -2.00 -1.36
N THR A 35 8.05 -0.91 -0.77
CA THR A 35 8.11 0.43 -1.38
C THR A 35 9.52 1.00 -1.47
N LEU A 36 10.37 0.70 -0.48
CA LEU A 36 11.78 1.09 -0.50
C LEU A 36 12.52 0.37 -1.63
N LEU A 37 12.28 -0.93 -1.78
CA LEU A 37 12.89 -1.74 -2.83
C LEU A 37 12.43 -1.28 -4.23
N ILE A 38 11.15 -0.96 -4.41
CA ILE A 38 10.64 -0.36 -5.66
C ILE A 38 11.34 0.97 -5.90
N SER A 39 11.45 1.85 -4.90
CA SER A 39 12.15 3.12 -5.04
C SER A 39 13.58 2.95 -5.56
N PHE A 40 14.35 2.02 -4.98
CA PHE A 40 15.71 1.72 -5.44
C PHE A 40 15.74 1.12 -6.85
N ALA A 41 14.83 0.21 -7.19
CA ALA A 41 14.73 -0.33 -8.55
C ALA A 41 14.55 0.78 -9.59
N TRP A 42 13.68 1.76 -9.30
CA TRP A 42 13.42 2.88 -10.19
C TRP A 42 14.65 3.79 -10.37
N PHE A 43 15.39 4.10 -9.29
CA PHE A 43 16.64 4.86 -9.39
C PHE A 43 17.73 4.11 -10.17
N LEU A 44 17.92 2.82 -9.88
CA LEU A 44 18.91 1.98 -10.54
C LEU A 44 18.60 1.80 -12.04
N SER A 45 17.34 1.91 -12.44
CA SER A 45 16.98 1.82 -13.85
C SER A 45 17.29 3.08 -14.67
N ILE A 46 17.71 4.20 -14.05
CA ILE A 46 17.95 5.48 -14.75
C ILE A 46 18.99 5.36 -15.88
N PRO A 47 20.17 4.76 -15.67
CA PRO A 47 21.20 4.65 -16.72
C PRO A 47 20.70 3.96 -17.99
N VAL A 48 19.73 3.04 -17.91
CA VAL A 48 19.16 2.39 -19.11
C VAL A 48 18.42 3.37 -20.03
N ALA A 49 18.00 4.52 -19.50
CA ALA A 49 17.35 5.55 -20.30
C ALA A 49 18.32 6.26 -21.25
N THR A 50 19.63 6.06 -21.11
CA THR A 50 20.64 6.84 -21.85
C THR A 50 21.04 6.26 -23.20
N PHE A 51 20.66 5.02 -23.53
CA PHE A 51 20.91 4.37 -24.83
C PHE A 51 22.33 4.60 -25.37
N GLY A 52 23.34 4.27 -24.55
CA GLY A 52 24.74 4.38 -24.94
C GLY A 52 25.40 5.72 -24.65
N ALA A 53 24.72 6.67 -23.99
CA ALA A 53 25.41 7.82 -23.40
C ALA A 53 26.22 7.44 -22.15
N VAL A 54 25.91 6.28 -21.55
CA VAL A 54 26.65 5.66 -20.45
C VAL A 54 27.30 4.38 -20.95
N ASP A 55 28.42 3.98 -20.36
CA ASP A 55 29.09 2.72 -20.68
C ASP A 55 28.11 1.54 -20.52
N ILE A 56 28.01 0.71 -21.56
CA ILE A 56 27.10 -0.44 -21.60
C ILE A 56 27.30 -1.42 -20.43
N ARG A 57 28.52 -1.50 -19.89
CA ARG A 57 28.82 -2.30 -18.69
C ARG A 57 28.08 -1.73 -17.48
N VAL A 58 28.11 -0.41 -17.32
CA VAL A 58 27.40 0.28 -16.23
C VAL A 58 25.89 0.15 -16.43
N GLU A 59 25.39 0.34 -17.65
CA GLU A 59 23.96 0.14 -17.95
C GLU A 59 23.50 -1.29 -17.60
N ASN A 60 24.26 -2.31 -18.00
CA ASN A 60 23.94 -3.71 -17.69
C ASN A 60 24.01 -4.03 -16.18
N ALA A 61 25.02 -3.55 -15.47
CA ALA A 61 25.11 -3.77 -14.03
C ALA A 61 23.92 -3.13 -13.27
N MET A 62 23.56 -1.91 -13.67
CA MET A 62 22.50 -1.14 -13.03
C MET A 62 21.11 -1.71 -13.34
N ILE A 63 20.87 -2.18 -14.57
CA ILE A 63 19.57 -2.80 -14.91
C ILE A 63 19.36 -4.14 -14.21
N SER A 64 20.40 -4.96 -14.08
CA SER A 64 20.30 -6.23 -13.35
C SER A 64 20.05 -6.01 -11.87
N LEU A 65 20.68 -4.99 -11.27
CA LEU A 65 20.33 -4.57 -9.92
C LEU A 65 18.87 -4.10 -9.86
N ALA A 66 18.42 -3.25 -10.80
CA ALA A 66 17.04 -2.79 -10.83
C ALA A 66 16.04 -3.95 -10.87
N TYR A 67 16.26 -4.95 -11.72
CA TYR A 67 15.38 -6.13 -11.80
C TYR A 67 15.45 -7.02 -10.56
N ALA A 68 16.63 -7.21 -9.98
CA ALA A 68 16.76 -7.88 -8.70
C ALA A 68 15.93 -7.17 -7.60
N PHE A 69 16.03 -5.83 -7.51
CA PHE A 69 15.25 -5.04 -6.58
C PHE A 69 13.74 -5.12 -6.87
N THR A 70 13.31 -5.10 -8.14
CA THR A 70 11.91 -5.28 -8.53
C THR A 70 11.37 -6.65 -8.09
N LEU A 71 12.09 -7.73 -8.39
CA LEU A 71 11.68 -9.07 -8.01
C LEU A 71 11.63 -9.25 -6.49
N LEU A 72 12.65 -8.75 -5.79
CA LEU A 72 12.68 -8.74 -4.33
C LEU A 72 11.51 -7.93 -3.76
N ALA A 73 11.18 -6.79 -4.38
CA ALA A 73 10.05 -5.97 -3.99
C ALA A 73 8.72 -6.68 -4.17
N VAL A 74 8.52 -7.41 -5.27
CA VAL A 74 7.31 -8.21 -5.52
C VAL A 74 7.17 -9.31 -4.46
N PHE A 75 8.25 -10.05 -4.18
CA PHE A 75 8.22 -11.08 -3.14
C PHE A 75 7.95 -10.49 -1.76
N ARG A 76 8.58 -9.36 -1.43
CA ARG A 76 8.29 -8.65 -0.18
C ARG A 76 6.85 -8.19 -0.15
N LEU A 77 6.32 -7.58 -1.21
CA LEU A 77 4.93 -7.14 -1.27
C LEU A 77 3.96 -8.29 -0.97
N ILE A 78 4.20 -9.48 -1.54
CA ILE A 78 3.39 -10.68 -1.28
C ILE A 78 3.49 -11.14 0.18
N GLN A 79 4.70 -11.13 0.76
CA GLN A 79 4.91 -11.48 2.16
C GLN A 79 4.27 -10.46 3.12
N GLU A 80 4.42 -9.17 2.83
CA GLU A 80 3.82 -8.08 3.60
C GLU A 80 2.29 -8.11 3.52
N GLU A 81 1.76 -8.52 2.36
CA GLU A 81 0.32 -8.77 2.21
C GLU A 81 -0.15 -10.08 2.88
N ARG A 82 0.77 -10.91 3.39
CA ARG A 82 0.51 -12.23 4.00
C ARG A 82 -0.31 -13.16 3.10
N ILE A 83 -0.05 -13.11 1.80
CA ILE A 83 -0.80 -13.90 0.82
C ILE A 83 -0.23 -15.33 0.76
N ILE A 84 1.09 -15.43 0.61
CA ILE A 84 1.83 -16.71 0.53
C ILE A 84 3.08 -16.60 1.40
N SER A 85 3.38 -17.66 2.14
CA SER A 85 4.64 -17.83 2.85
C SER A 85 5.73 -18.32 1.88
N LEU A 86 6.46 -17.39 1.28
CA LEU A 86 7.62 -17.74 0.45
C LEU A 86 8.84 -18.09 1.33
N PRO A 87 9.54 -19.21 1.07
CA PRO A 87 10.79 -19.53 1.75
C PRO A 87 11.83 -18.41 1.60
N LYS A 88 12.51 -18.08 2.70
CA LYS A 88 13.56 -17.03 2.70
C LYS A 88 14.64 -17.29 1.66
N SER A 89 14.97 -18.56 1.41
CA SER A 89 15.93 -18.98 0.38
C SER A 89 15.51 -18.49 -1.00
N ILE A 90 14.25 -18.68 -1.41
CA ILE A 90 13.76 -18.23 -2.73
C ILE A 90 13.70 -16.70 -2.78
N THR A 91 13.17 -16.07 -1.73
CA THR A 91 13.01 -14.60 -1.68
C THR A 91 14.33 -13.85 -1.79
N ILE A 92 15.42 -14.41 -1.28
CA ILE A 92 16.74 -13.75 -1.27
C ILE A 92 17.64 -14.29 -2.37
N ALA A 93 17.75 -15.60 -2.54
CA ALA A 93 18.73 -16.20 -3.45
C ALA A 93 18.43 -15.88 -4.91
N VAL A 94 17.16 -15.84 -5.32
CA VAL A 94 16.80 -15.57 -6.73
C VAL A 94 17.15 -14.12 -7.12
N PRO A 95 16.68 -13.07 -6.41
CA PRO A 95 17.13 -11.70 -6.68
C PRO A 95 18.65 -11.51 -6.57
N LEU A 96 19.29 -12.16 -5.59
CA LEU A 96 20.74 -12.07 -5.42
C LEU A 96 21.49 -12.70 -6.58
N ALA A 97 21.03 -13.86 -7.06
CA ALA A 97 21.61 -14.51 -8.22
C ALA A 97 21.55 -13.60 -9.45
N LEU A 98 20.41 -12.95 -9.71
CA LEU A 98 20.25 -11.97 -10.80
C LEU A 98 21.25 -10.82 -10.70
N ALA A 99 21.33 -10.20 -9.52
CA ALA A 99 22.27 -9.12 -9.25
C ALA A 99 23.72 -9.56 -9.51
N VAL A 100 24.12 -10.71 -8.99
CA VAL A 100 25.49 -11.24 -9.14
C VAL A 100 25.79 -11.61 -10.59
N THR A 101 24.86 -12.24 -11.31
CA THR A 101 25.07 -12.61 -12.72
C THR A 101 25.18 -11.39 -13.61
N GLY A 102 24.33 -10.38 -13.41
CA GLY A 102 24.35 -9.16 -14.21
C GLY A 102 25.58 -8.29 -13.98
N VAL A 103 25.95 -8.09 -12.71
CA VAL A 103 27.17 -7.35 -12.35
C VAL A 103 28.42 -8.13 -12.77
N GLY A 104 28.45 -9.45 -12.55
CA GLY A 104 29.59 -10.28 -12.93
C GLY A 104 29.84 -10.31 -14.44
N THR A 105 28.78 -10.47 -15.24
CA THR A 105 28.89 -10.45 -16.71
C THR A 105 29.35 -9.07 -17.23
N SER A 106 28.87 -7.98 -16.61
CA SER A 106 29.31 -6.62 -16.91
C SER A 106 30.82 -6.40 -16.68
N LEU A 107 31.39 -7.03 -15.65
CA LEU A 107 32.82 -6.89 -15.34
C LEU A 107 33.74 -7.73 -16.24
N ILE A 108 33.26 -8.89 -16.69
CA ILE A 108 34.08 -9.90 -17.38
C ILE A 108 33.98 -9.80 -18.91
N LYS A 109 32.79 -9.51 -19.45
CA LYS A 109 32.55 -9.56 -20.89
C LYS A 109 32.71 -8.19 -21.56
N SER A 110 33.12 -8.22 -22.82
CA SER A 110 33.23 -7.02 -23.65
C SER A 110 31.87 -6.43 -24.05
N ILE A 111 30.85 -7.27 -24.24
CA ILE A 111 29.47 -6.87 -24.52
C ILE A 111 28.53 -7.70 -23.63
N PRO A 112 27.85 -7.07 -22.65
CA PRO A 112 27.03 -7.78 -21.68
C PRO A 112 25.59 -7.96 -22.17
N ASP A 113 25.35 -8.99 -22.99
CA ASP A 113 24.02 -9.26 -23.57
C ASP A 113 23.16 -10.17 -22.67
N GLU A 114 23.81 -11.01 -21.88
CA GLU A 114 23.17 -12.06 -21.08
C GLU A 114 22.40 -11.52 -19.88
N GLY A 115 22.78 -10.36 -19.34
CA GLY A 115 22.07 -9.70 -18.24
C GLY A 115 20.64 -9.37 -18.65
N TYR A 116 20.49 -8.61 -19.74
CA TYR A 116 19.18 -8.27 -20.32
C TYR A 116 18.29 -9.49 -20.64
N LEU A 117 18.89 -10.57 -21.16
CA LEU A 117 18.18 -11.82 -21.46
C LEU A 117 17.64 -12.47 -20.18
N ILE A 118 18.51 -12.71 -19.20
CA ILE A 118 18.14 -13.41 -17.95
C ILE A 118 17.19 -12.53 -17.15
N ASP A 119 17.52 -11.26 -16.96
CA ASP A 119 16.71 -10.35 -16.16
C ASP A 119 15.32 -10.13 -16.79
N GLY A 120 15.24 -10.06 -18.12
CA GLY A 120 13.97 -9.97 -18.84
C GLY A 120 13.04 -11.16 -18.60
N ILE A 121 13.59 -12.38 -18.56
CA ILE A 121 12.83 -13.59 -18.22
C ILE A 121 12.30 -13.52 -16.79
N PHE A 122 13.11 -13.09 -15.83
CA PHE A 122 12.68 -13.01 -14.43
C PHE A 122 11.69 -11.88 -14.19
N GLU A 123 11.81 -10.75 -14.88
CA GLU A 123 10.80 -9.68 -14.86
C GLU A 123 9.47 -10.16 -15.46
N PHE A 124 9.53 -10.98 -16.53
CA PHE A 124 8.33 -11.60 -17.07
C PHE A 124 7.63 -12.50 -16.05
N ILE A 125 8.40 -13.35 -15.36
CA ILE A 125 7.91 -14.20 -14.28
C ILE A 125 7.36 -13.35 -13.12
N ALA A 126 8.03 -12.26 -12.75
CA ALA A 126 7.54 -11.33 -11.72
C ALA A 126 6.16 -10.77 -12.08
N GLY A 127 5.98 -10.40 -13.36
CA GLY A 127 4.68 -9.97 -13.89
C GLY A 127 3.59 -11.02 -13.70
N LEU A 128 3.85 -12.28 -14.06
CA LEU A 128 2.89 -13.39 -13.86
C LEU A 128 2.57 -13.62 -12.39
N ILE A 129 3.57 -13.57 -11.51
CA ILE A 129 3.41 -13.72 -10.07
C ILE A 129 2.53 -12.60 -9.49
N VAL A 130 2.70 -11.36 -9.95
CA VAL A 130 1.86 -10.22 -9.56
C VAL A 130 0.41 -10.44 -10.01
N ILE A 131 0.18 -10.92 -11.24
CA ILE A 131 -1.17 -11.23 -11.72
C ILE A 131 -1.82 -12.28 -10.83
N GLU A 132 -1.16 -13.40 -10.59
CA GLU A 132 -1.77 -14.51 -9.85
C GLU A 132 -1.98 -14.15 -8.37
N SER A 133 -0.95 -13.59 -7.73
CA SER A 133 -0.94 -13.42 -6.27
C SER A 133 -1.68 -12.15 -5.83
N LEU A 134 -1.56 -11.04 -6.56
CA LEU A 134 -2.04 -9.72 -6.10
C LEU A 134 -3.40 -9.34 -6.69
N SER A 135 -3.87 -9.99 -7.77
CA SER A 135 -5.15 -9.64 -8.40
C SER A 135 -6.37 -9.89 -7.52
N ALA A 136 -6.32 -10.88 -6.64
CA ALA A 136 -7.39 -11.14 -5.68
C ALA A 136 -7.64 -9.93 -4.75
N TYR A 137 -6.61 -9.11 -4.51
CA TYR A 137 -6.63 -8.04 -3.52
C TYR A 137 -6.70 -6.64 -4.13
N TYR A 138 -5.91 -6.41 -5.19
CA TYR A 138 -5.79 -5.11 -5.87
C TYR A 138 -6.54 -5.08 -7.22
N LYS A 139 -7.24 -6.16 -7.58
CA LYS A 139 -8.12 -6.27 -8.76
C LYS A 139 -7.40 -5.85 -10.04
N ARG A 140 -8.02 -4.93 -10.81
CA ARG A 140 -7.52 -4.45 -12.11
C ARG A 140 -6.15 -3.79 -12.00
N ASN A 141 -5.79 -3.19 -10.86
CA ASN A 141 -4.51 -2.51 -10.71
C ASN A 141 -3.35 -3.50 -10.64
N ALA A 142 -3.50 -4.63 -9.93
CA ALA A 142 -2.50 -5.69 -9.93
C ALA A 142 -2.40 -6.39 -11.28
N LYS A 143 -3.54 -6.69 -11.95
CA LYS A 143 -3.51 -7.22 -13.32
C LYS A 143 -2.75 -6.29 -14.27
N GLY A 144 -3.06 -4.99 -14.21
CA GLY A 144 -2.39 -3.98 -15.03
C GLY A 144 -0.88 -3.91 -14.77
N LEU A 145 -0.47 -3.91 -13.50
CA LEU A 145 0.95 -3.94 -13.13
C LEU A 145 1.64 -5.20 -13.64
N GLY A 146 1.04 -6.37 -13.40
CA GLY A 146 1.65 -7.63 -13.81
C GLY A 146 1.77 -7.78 -15.32
N ILE A 147 0.78 -7.31 -16.09
CA ILE A 147 0.87 -7.24 -17.57
C ILE A 147 1.99 -6.29 -18.00
N SER A 148 2.12 -5.12 -17.39
CA SER A 148 3.16 -4.16 -17.78
C SER A 148 4.58 -4.63 -17.42
N LEU A 149 4.76 -5.29 -16.28
CA LEU A 149 6.01 -5.99 -15.93
C LEU A 149 6.30 -7.12 -16.92
N ALA A 150 5.30 -7.94 -17.27
CA ALA A 150 5.48 -9.02 -18.24
C ALA A 150 5.93 -8.51 -19.61
N LEU A 151 5.28 -7.46 -20.12
CA LEU A 151 5.68 -6.80 -21.37
C LEU A 151 7.07 -6.18 -21.27
N SER A 152 7.43 -5.59 -20.13
CA SER A 152 8.78 -5.07 -19.89
C SER A 152 9.82 -6.19 -19.97
N GLY A 153 9.56 -7.34 -19.38
CA GLY A 153 10.47 -8.49 -19.41
C GLY A 153 10.72 -8.99 -20.83
N ILE A 154 9.67 -9.10 -21.65
CA ILE A 154 9.78 -9.47 -23.06
C ILE A 154 10.65 -8.45 -23.82
N MET A 155 10.38 -7.15 -23.65
CA MET A 155 11.13 -6.10 -24.35
C MET A 155 12.60 -6.05 -23.94
N SER A 156 12.91 -6.26 -22.66
CA SER A 156 14.29 -6.30 -22.18
C SER A 156 15.05 -7.50 -22.72
N THR A 157 14.39 -8.66 -22.82
CA THR A 157 14.98 -9.87 -23.43
C THR A 157 15.38 -9.62 -24.89
N LEU A 158 14.60 -8.81 -25.61
CA LEU A 158 14.86 -8.46 -26.99
C LEU A 158 15.82 -7.26 -27.15
N TYR A 159 16.15 -6.55 -26.06
CA TYR A 159 16.96 -5.33 -26.09
C TYR A 159 18.33 -5.53 -26.78
N PRO A 160 19.11 -6.59 -26.50
CA PRO A 160 20.40 -6.80 -27.16
C PRO A 160 20.29 -6.92 -28.69
N MET A 161 19.19 -7.48 -29.20
CA MET A 161 18.96 -7.60 -30.65
C MET A 161 18.78 -6.22 -31.32
N PHE A 162 18.23 -5.26 -30.57
CA PHE A 162 17.96 -3.92 -31.06
C PHE A 162 19.04 -2.91 -30.66
N TYR A 163 19.89 -3.22 -29.68
CA TYR A 163 20.90 -2.29 -29.17
C TYR A 163 21.90 -1.82 -30.25
N GLN A 164 22.40 -2.74 -31.07
CA GLN A 164 23.39 -2.41 -32.11
C GLN A 164 22.80 -1.68 -33.33
N LYS A 165 21.51 -1.88 -33.59
CA LYS A 165 20.77 -1.26 -34.70
C LYS A 165 19.38 -0.90 -34.19
N PRO A 166 19.25 0.16 -33.37
CA PRO A 166 17.96 0.52 -32.82
C PRO A 166 17.02 0.83 -33.99
N PRO A 167 15.77 0.34 -33.95
CA PRO A 167 14.70 0.89 -34.76
C PRO A 167 14.70 2.42 -34.62
N ASN A 168 14.03 3.11 -35.55
CA ASN A 168 13.84 4.56 -35.48
C ASN A 168 13.63 5.01 -34.01
N MET A 169 14.51 5.91 -33.53
CA MET A 169 14.55 6.32 -32.12
C MET A 169 13.17 6.72 -31.57
N LEU A 170 12.32 7.30 -32.42
CA LEU A 170 10.96 7.67 -32.06
C LEU A 170 10.08 6.46 -31.70
N ILE A 171 10.21 5.35 -32.44
CA ILE A 171 9.47 4.11 -32.18
C ILE A 171 9.95 3.49 -30.86
N THR A 172 11.26 3.41 -30.66
CA THR A 172 11.86 2.89 -29.42
C THR A 172 11.45 3.74 -28.21
N SER A 173 11.37 5.06 -28.40
CA SER A 173 10.93 6.00 -27.37
C SER A 173 9.47 5.78 -26.97
N ILE A 174 8.58 5.66 -27.96
CA ILE A 174 7.16 5.39 -27.73
C ILE A 174 6.98 4.04 -27.02
N ALA A 175 7.68 2.99 -27.47
CA ALA A 175 7.60 1.67 -26.85
C ALA A 175 8.04 1.70 -25.38
N ALA A 176 9.11 2.42 -25.04
CA ALA A 176 9.56 2.58 -23.67
C ALA A 176 8.53 3.33 -22.79
N TRP A 177 7.92 4.40 -23.30
CA TRP A 177 6.86 5.12 -22.58
C TRP A 177 5.61 4.27 -22.35
N LEU A 178 5.21 3.46 -23.33
CA LEU A 178 4.08 2.54 -23.22
C LEU A 178 4.27 1.47 -22.15
N ILE A 179 5.50 1.27 -21.65
CA ILE A 179 5.81 0.33 -20.57
C ILE A 179 5.96 1.08 -19.24
N ILE A 180 6.81 2.10 -19.21
CA ILE A 180 7.20 2.80 -17.97
C ILE A 180 6.02 3.57 -17.37
N VAL A 181 5.22 4.26 -18.20
CA VAL A 181 4.10 5.07 -17.70
C VAL A 181 3.03 4.19 -17.05
N PRO A 182 2.57 3.08 -17.67
CA PRO A 182 1.67 2.14 -17.01
C PRO A 182 2.25 1.50 -15.75
N GLN A 183 3.53 1.10 -15.75
CA GLN A 183 4.18 0.57 -14.55
C GLN A 183 4.13 1.58 -13.40
N PHE A 184 4.54 2.83 -13.64
CA PHE A 184 4.47 3.91 -12.65
C PHE A 184 3.04 4.12 -12.14
N TRP A 185 2.07 4.18 -13.05
CA TRP A 185 0.66 4.40 -12.73
C TRP A 185 0.10 3.28 -11.84
N PHE A 186 0.31 2.01 -12.22
CA PHE A 186 -0.22 0.88 -11.47
C PHE A 186 0.49 0.68 -10.12
N TYR A 187 1.82 0.85 -10.06
CA TYR A 187 2.53 0.88 -8.78
C TYR A 187 1.95 1.95 -7.86
N SER A 188 1.76 3.17 -8.37
CA SER A 188 1.16 4.26 -7.60
C SER A 188 -0.25 3.93 -7.13
N LYS A 189 -1.10 3.33 -7.98
CA LYS A 189 -2.46 2.92 -7.60
C LYS A 189 -2.48 1.83 -6.52
N ILE A 190 -1.51 0.93 -6.50
CA ILE A 190 -1.38 -0.10 -5.46
C ILE A 190 -0.85 0.53 -4.17
N ILE A 191 0.29 1.21 -4.24
CA ILE A 191 0.97 1.80 -3.09
C ILE A 191 0.08 2.84 -2.39
N TYR A 192 -0.60 3.71 -3.14
CA TYR A 192 -1.50 4.73 -2.58
C TYR A 192 -2.95 4.25 -2.42
N SER A 193 -3.19 2.95 -2.54
CA SER A 193 -4.50 2.41 -2.18
C SER A 193 -4.70 2.46 -0.68
N GLU A 194 -5.96 2.64 -0.28
CA GLU A 194 -6.36 2.55 1.11
C GLU A 194 -5.83 1.28 1.77
N ARG A 195 -6.00 0.12 1.15
CA ARG A 195 -5.53 -1.17 1.69
C ARG A 195 -4.04 -1.15 2.01
N PHE A 196 -3.22 -0.60 1.12
CA PHE A 196 -1.77 -0.60 1.26
C PHE A 196 -1.31 0.33 2.39
N PHE A 197 -1.93 1.51 2.51
CA PHE A 197 -1.65 2.49 3.57
C PHE A 197 -2.27 2.12 4.92
N LYS A 198 -3.35 1.33 4.93
CA LYS A 198 -4.14 0.98 6.12
C LYS A 198 -3.40 0.14 7.17
N TRP A 199 -2.25 -0.47 6.88
CA TRP A 199 -1.60 -1.38 7.83
C TRP A 199 -0.06 -1.25 7.77
N PRO A 200 0.54 -0.26 8.44
CA PRO A 200 1.98 -0.11 8.53
C PRO A 200 2.57 -1.25 9.36
N GLN A 201 3.66 -1.85 8.86
CA GLN A 201 4.20 -3.09 9.43
C GLN A 201 4.95 -2.95 10.75
N SER A 202 5.24 -1.72 11.20
CA SER A 202 6.20 -1.49 12.29
C SER A 202 5.89 -0.27 13.15
N MET A 203 4.63 0.16 13.24
CA MET A 203 4.29 0.98 14.42
C MET A 203 4.36 0.05 15.62
N GLU A 204 5.40 0.23 16.44
CA GLU A 204 5.53 -0.52 17.68
C GLU A 204 4.20 -0.41 18.43
N THR A 205 3.58 -1.57 18.65
CA THR A 205 2.38 -1.75 19.47
C THR A 205 2.58 -1.26 20.91
N SER A 206 3.83 -0.93 21.30
CA SER A 206 4.22 -0.37 22.59
C SER A 206 3.63 1.01 22.88
N ALA A 207 3.32 1.82 21.86
CA ALA A 207 2.89 3.21 22.05
C ALA A 207 1.39 3.36 22.40
N LEU A 208 0.55 2.40 22.01
CA LEU A 208 -0.89 2.47 22.24
C LEU A 208 -1.32 1.58 23.42
N LYS A 209 -1.11 2.11 24.64
CA LYS A 209 -1.58 1.51 25.91
C LYS A 209 -3.11 1.54 26.10
N ILE A 210 -3.88 1.82 25.05
CA ILE A 210 -5.35 1.80 25.12
C ILE A 210 -5.78 0.38 24.73
N GLU A 211 -6.11 -0.43 25.74
CA GLU A 211 -6.58 -1.80 25.56
C GLU A 211 -8.04 -1.95 25.93
N GLY A 212 -8.78 -2.77 25.18
CA GLY A 212 -10.19 -3.03 25.48
C GLY A 212 -11.11 -1.95 24.92
N THR A 213 -12.20 -1.69 25.63
CA THR A 213 -13.25 -0.79 25.19
C THR A 213 -13.39 0.35 26.19
N HIS A 214 -13.43 1.59 25.69
CA HIS A 214 -13.46 2.80 26.52
C HIS A 214 -14.57 3.74 26.09
N ILE A 215 -15.25 4.36 27.06
CA ILE A 215 -16.12 5.51 26.88
C ILE A 215 -15.35 6.74 27.33
N ILE A 216 -15.16 7.69 26.42
CA ILE A 216 -14.36 8.88 26.65
C ILE A 216 -15.24 10.11 26.39
N PRO A 217 -15.18 11.16 27.22
CA PRO A 217 -15.90 12.39 26.94
C PRO A 217 -15.35 13.05 25.65
N PRO A 218 -16.20 13.67 24.81
CA PRO A 218 -15.76 14.34 23.59
C PRO A 218 -14.66 15.41 23.79
N SER A 219 -14.56 15.99 24.99
CA SER A 219 -13.51 16.96 25.35
C SER A 219 -12.09 16.39 25.27
N GLU A 220 -11.91 15.09 25.46
CA GLU A 220 -10.61 14.40 25.41
C GLU A 220 -10.25 13.89 24.00
N PHE A 221 -11.01 14.25 22.97
CA PHE A 221 -10.78 13.77 21.61
C PHE A 221 -9.39 14.13 21.07
N GLU A 222 -8.92 15.36 21.29
CA GLU A 222 -7.59 15.78 20.81
C GLU A 222 -6.47 14.99 21.50
N ASP A 223 -6.60 14.66 22.79
CA ASP A 223 -5.64 13.83 23.50
C ASP A 223 -5.59 12.40 22.96
N VAL A 224 -6.76 11.81 22.65
CA VAL A 224 -6.85 10.48 22.04
C VAL A 224 -6.24 10.50 20.64
N LYS A 225 -6.55 11.53 19.86
CA LYS A 225 -6.01 11.73 18.50
C LYS A 225 -4.50 11.87 18.52
N ASP A 226 -3.91 12.59 19.48
CA ASP A 226 -2.46 12.71 19.62
C ASP A 226 -1.80 11.39 20.05
N LYS A 227 -2.45 10.63 20.94
CA LYS A 227 -1.98 9.30 21.37
C LYS A 227 -2.05 8.25 20.25
N VAL A 228 -3.12 8.28 19.46
CA VAL A 228 -3.32 7.37 18.31
C VAL A 228 -2.43 7.79 17.14
N GLY A 229 -2.28 9.09 16.91
CA GLY A 229 -1.47 9.66 15.84
C GLY A 229 -1.80 9.07 14.48
N LEU A 230 -0.76 8.69 13.73
CA LEU A 230 -0.88 8.12 12.39
C LEU A 230 -1.25 6.63 12.40
N TYR A 231 -1.52 6.03 13.55
CA TYR A 231 -1.90 4.63 13.64
C TYR A 231 -3.22 4.39 12.90
N PRO A 232 -3.31 3.34 12.06
CA PRO A 232 -4.51 3.13 11.27
C PRO A 232 -5.70 2.85 12.17
N THR A 233 -6.65 3.76 12.10
CA THR A 233 -7.81 3.77 12.97
C THR A 233 -9.05 3.88 12.12
N LEU A 234 -10.02 3.00 12.34
CA LEU A 234 -11.34 3.14 11.76
C LEU A 234 -12.10 4.19 12.56
N ALA A 235 -12.57 5.27 11.95
CA ALA A 235 -13.23 6.34 12.66
C ALA A 235 -14.60 6.64 12.05
N PHE A 236 -15.65 6.55 12.85
CA PHE A 236 -16.97 7.06 12.53
C PHE A 236 -17.14 8.40 13.23
N LEU A 237 -17.23 9.48 12.46
CA LEU A 237 -17.15 10.85 12.97
C LEU A 237 -18.39 11.65 12.55
N ARG A 238 -18.95 12.45 13.45
CA ARG A 238 -20.02 13.40 13.17
C ARG A 238 -19.50 14.83 13.18
N ASN A 239 -18.87 15.25 14.27
CA ASN A 239 -18.48 16.64 14.51
C ASN A 239 -16.98 16.86 14.34
N PHE A 240 -16.17 15.83 14.56
CA PHE A 240 -14.73 15.94 14.45
C PHE A 240 -14.22 15.81 13.02
N LYS A 241 -13.10 16.49 12.75
CA LYS A 241 -12.45 16.45 11.43
C LYS A 241 -11.70 15.12 11.25
N PRO A 242 -11.77 14.51 10.06
CA PRO A 242 -10.94 13.35 9.71
C PRO A 242 -9.45 13.61 9.92
N PHE A 243 -8.74 12.62 10.45
CA PHE A 243 -7.30 12.70 10.65
C PHE A 243 -6.53 11.94 9.55
N PRO A 244 -5.39 12.47 9.05
CA PRO A 244 -4.57 11.78 8.06
C PRO A 244 -4.12 10.40 8.56
N GLY A 245 -4.31 9.36 7.74
CA GLY A 245 -3.96 7.97 8.07
C GLY A 245 -5.13 7.15 8.64
N TRP A 246 -6.21 7.81 9.07
CA TRP A 246 -7.41 7.12 9.54
C TRP A 246 -8.36 6.76 8.40
N ILE A 247 -9.13 5.69 8.60
CA ILE A 247 -10.22 5.27 7.73
C ILE A 247 -11.48 5.95 8.24
N SER A 248 -11.72 7.18 7.84
CA SER A 248 -12.83 7.97 8.36
C SER A 248 -14.10 7.85 7.53
N TYR A 249 -15.22 7.61 8.20
CA TYR A 249 -16.59 7.69 7.68
C TYR A 249 -17.33 8.80 8.41
N LEU A 250 -18.04 9.65 7.66
CA LEU A 250 -18.79 10.76 8.23
C LEU A 250 -20.24 10.35 8.49
N LEU A 251 -20.72 10.51 9.72
CA LEU A 251 -22.13 10.32 10.05
C LEU A 251 -22.91 11.55 9.56
N SER A 252 -23.76 11.36 8.54
CA SER A 252 -24.48 12.47 7.91
C SER A 252 -25.78 12.00 7.25
N THR A 253 -26.77 12.88 7.23
CA THR A 253 -28.00 12.72 6.45
C THR A 253 -27.87 13.21 5.01
N VAL A 254 -26.75 13.88 4.69
CA VAL A 254 -26.45 14.39 3.35
C VAL A 254 -25.50 13.43 2.65
N GLU A 255 -25.82 13.08 1.40
CA GLU A 255 -24.93 12.26 0.57
C GLU A 255 -23.62 13.00 0.30
N MET A 256 -22.52 12.37 0.72
CA MET A 256 -21.17 12.84 0.44
C MET A 256 -20.20 11.65 0.44
N PRO A 257 -19.01 11.78 -0.17
CA PRO A 257 -18.04 10.68 -0.20
C PRO A 257 -17.72 10.18 1.21
N LYS A 258 -17.83 8.86 1.42
CA LYS A 258 -17.64 8.19 2.72
C LYS A 258 -18.61 8.62 3.83
N ALA A 259 -19.79 9.14 3.49
CA ALA A 259 -20.86 9.32 4.46
C ALA A 259 -21.60 8.01 4.76
N LEU A 260 -22.04 7.88 6.00
CA LEU A 260 -22.97 6.86 6.46
C LEU A 260 -24.20 7.54 7.04
N TYR A 261 -25.36 7.08 6.60
CA TYR A 261 -26.64 7.52 7.17
C TYR A 261 -26.74 7.03 8.62
N PRO A 262 -27.29 7.84 9.54
CA PRO A 262 -27.39 7.45 10.95
C PRO A 262 -28.26 6.20 11.16
N THR A 263 -29.19 5.90 10.24
CA THR A 263 -30.02 4.69 10.27
C THR A 263 -29.32 3.43 9.75
N ASP A 264 -28.16 3.56 9.11
CA ASP A 264 -27.38 2.43 8.56
C ASP A 264 -26.48 1.76 9.62
N LEU A 265 -27.03 1.46 10.80
CA LEU A 265 -26.28 0.86 11.92
C LEU A 265 -25.61 -0.48 11.54
N TYR A 266 -26.21 -1.23 10.60
CA TYR A 266 -25.64 -2.47 10.08
C TYR A 266 -24.32 -2.23 9.33
N LYS A 267 -24.18 -1.11 8.60
CA LYS A 267 -22.93 -0.78 7.87
C LYS A 267 -21.79 -0.50 8.86
N ILE A 268 -22.07 0.22 9.95
CA ILE A 268 -21.08 0.48 11.01
C ILE A 268 -20.57 -0.86 11.57
N THR A 269 -21.48 -1.78 11.84
CA THR A 269 -21.15 -3.13 12.34
C THR A 269 -20.32 -3.92 11.32
N GLU A 270 -20.75 -3.97 10.06
CA GLU A 270 -20.08 -4.71 8.99
C GLU A 270 -18.67 -4.18 8.71
N ILE A 271 -18.54 -2.87 8.58
CA ILE A 271 -17.25 -2.18 8.34
C ILE A 271 -16.30 -2.44 9.51
N SER A 272 -16.78 -2.32 10.75
CA SER A 272 -15.98 -2.58 11.95
C SER A 272 -15.53 -4.03 12.04
N THR A 273 -16.45 -4.97 11.80
CA THR A 273 -16.15 -6.42 11.79
C THR A 273 -15.05 -6.75 10.78
N LYS A 274 -15.18 -6.21 9.56
CA LYS A 274 -14.19 -6.41 8.50
C LYS A 274 -12.84 -5.80 8.88
N TYR A 275 -12.84 -4.59 9.42
CA TYR A 275 -11.63 -3.89 9.83
C TYR A 275 -10.87 -4.66 10.92
N PHE A 276 -11.55 -5.11 11.98
CA PHE A 276 -10.91 -5.87 13.06
C PHE A 276 -10.37 -7.22 12.58
N LYS A 277 -11.11 -7.94 11.73
CA LYS A 277 -10.63 -9.19 11.12
C LYS A 277 -9.39 -8.95 10.24
N GLU A 278 -9.39 -7.89 9.44
CA GLU A 278 -8.22 -7.52 8.62
C GLU A 278 -7.02 -7.17 9.53
N ALA A 279 -7.22 -6.42 10.61
CA ALA A 279 -6.16 -6.09 11.58
C ALA A 279 -5.51 -7.36 12.14
N GLN A 280 -6.34 -8.30 12.62
CA GLN A 280 -5.89 -9.56 13.20
C GLN A 280 -5.14 -10.42 12.19
N GLN A 281 -5.66 -10.57 10.96
CA GLN A 281 -4.99 -11.29 9.88
C GLN A 281 -3.61 -10.70 9.56
N LYS A 282 -3.49 -9.37 9.63
CA LYS A 282 -2.24 -8.64 9.46
C LYS A 282 -1.34 -8.64 10.70
N GLY A 283 -1.79 -9.24 11.80
CA GLY A 283 -1.06 -9.33 13.06
C GLY A 283 -0.85 -7.96 13.72
N THR A 284 -1.78 -7.04 13.51
CA THR A 284 -1.79 -5.69 14.10
C THR A 284 -3.01 -5.56 14.99
N LYS A 285 -2.96 -4.64 15.95
CA LYS A 285 -4.10 -4.30 16.80
C LYS A 285 -5.03 -3.35 16.04
N GLY A 286 -6.29 -3.70 15.82
CA GLY A 286 -7.25 -2.76 15.22
C GLY A 286 -7.73 -1.74 16.25
N ILE A 287 -7.88 -0.47 15.87
CA ILE A 287 -8.51 0.56 16.70
C ILE A 287 -9.72 1.12 15.94
N ALA A 288 -10.89 1.08 16.57
CA ALA A 288 -12.09 1.74 16.07
C ALA A 288 -12.50 2.87 17.01
N ILE A 289 -12.87 4.01 16.43
CA ILE A 289 -13.42 5.18 17.11
C ILE A 289 -14.85 5.38 16.61
N ILE A 290 -15.79 5.51 17.54
CA ILE A 290 -17.16 5.93 17.24
C ILE A 290 -17.42 7.25 17.98
N GLU A 291 -17.63 8.31 17.22
CA GLU A 291 -18.11 9.59 17.71
C GLU A 291 -19.49 9.90 17.15
N GLY A 292 -20.33 10.56 17.95
CA GLY A 292 -21.69 10.95 17.58
C GLY A 292 -22.72 9.86 17.89
N LEU A 293 -22.57 9.15 19.01
CA LEU A 293 -23.59 8.19 19.45
C LEU A 293 -24.94 8.86 19.71
N GLU A 294 -24.93 10.09 20.22
CA GLU A 294 -26.11 10.92 20.43
C GLU A 294 -26.82 11.18 19.10
N PHE A 295 -26.05 11.39 18.03
CA PHE A 295 -26.59 11.56 16.69
C PHE A 295 -27.19 10.24 16.16
N LEU A 296 -26.56 9.10 16.41
CA LEU A 296 -27.14 7.80 16.05
C LEU A 296 -28.44 7.53 16.82
N LYS A 297 -28.48 7.84 18.12
CA LYS A 297 -29.68 7.74 18.97
C LYS A 297 -30.79 8.68 18.50
N LEU A 298 -30.47 9.86 17.98
CA LEU A 298 -31.50 10.78 17.49
C LEU A 298 -32.34 10.19 16.34
N TYR A 299 -31.77 9.29 15.54
CA TYR A 299 -32.44 8.67 14.39
C TYR A 299 -32.84 7.20 14.62
N ASN A 300 -32.49 6.60 15.76
CA ASN A 300 -32.74 5.20 16.06
C ASN A 300 -33.08 5.00 17.53
N ASP A 301 -33.86 3.98 17.85
CA ASP A 301 -34.10 3.62 19.25
C ASP A 301 -32.81 3.21 19.96
N PHE A 302 -32.75 3.49 21.27
CA PHE A 302 -31.60 3.15 22.12
C PHE A 302 -31.17 1.69 21.96
N ASP A 303 -32.13 0.77 21.96
CA ASP A 303 -31.88 -0.67 21.85
C ASP A 303 -31.16 -1.05 20.55
N ALA A 304 -31.43 -0.33 19.45
CA ALA A 304 -30.78 -0.58 18.17
C ALA A 304 -29.31 -0.11 18.20
N VAL A 305 -29.06 1.07 18.76
CA VAL A 305 -27.69 1.61 18.94
C VAL A 305 -26.89 0.73 19.91
N ALA A 306 -27.51 0.32 21.01
CA ALA A 306 -26.92 -0.58 22.01
C ALA A 306 -26.53 -1.94 21.42
N LYS A 307 -27.40 -2.56 20.61
CA LYS A 307 -27.09 -3.82 19.90
C LYS A 307 -25.93 -3.65 18.91
N MET A 308 -25.92 -2.56 18.15
CA MET A 308 -24.83 -2.25 17.23
C MET A 308 -23.49 -2.11 17.99
N LEU A 309 -23.47 -1.35 19.08
CA LEU A 309 -22.28 -1.19 19.93
C LEU A 309 -21.80 -2.50 20.53
N SER A 310 -22.71 -3.32 21.04
CA SER A 310 -22.37 -4.65 21.58
C SER A 310 -21.69 -5.50 20.52
N ASN A 311 -22.24 -5.57 19.31
CA ASN A 311 -21.66 -6.34 18.21
C ASN A 311 -20.25 -5.83 17.82
N VAL A 312 -20.06 -4.51 17.80
CA VAL A 312 -18.75 -3.92 17.49
C VAL A 312 -17.74 -4.21 18.61
N ARG A 313 -18.14 -4.10 19.89
CA ARG A 313 -17.30 -4.48 21.03
C ARG A 313 -16.91 -5.95 20.98
N ASP A 314 -17.86 -6.83 20.73
CA ASP A 314 -17.61 -8.28 20.67
C ASP A 314 -16.60 -8.58 19.56
N CYS A 315 -16.76 -7.93 18.40
CA CYS A 315 -15.79 -8.02 17.31
C CYS A 315 -14.41 -7.46 17.70
N ALA A 316 -14.34 -6.31 18.37
CA ALA A 316 -13.07 -5.75 18.85
C ALA A 316 -12.37 -6.74 19.79
N THR A 317 -13.11 -7.25 20.78
CA THR A 317 -12.60 -8.17 21.81
C THR A 317 -12.10 -9.49 21.19
N LEU A 318 -12.89 -10.12 20.32
CA LEU A 318 -12.53 -11.37 19.64
C LEU A 318 -11.27 -11.25 18.77
N ASN A 319 -10.97 -10.04 18.27
CA ASN A 319 -9.83 -9.78 17.40
C ASN A 319 -8.66 -9.09 18.13
N ASN A 320 -8.69 -9.02 19.46
CA ASN A 320 -7.71 -8.30 20.29
C ASN A 320 -7.52 -6.83 19.86
N GLY A 321 -8.61 -6.18 19.44
CA GLY A 321 -8.67 -4.78 19.06
C GLY A 321 -9.10 -3.87 20.21
N THR A 322 -9.14 -2.57 19.91
CA THR A 322 -9.59 -1.51 20.82
C THR A 322 -10.79 -0.80 20.21
N LEU A 323 -11.82 -0.56 21.03
CA LEU A 323 -12.98 0.27 20.67
C LEU A 323 -13.01 1.49 21.58
N ILE A 324 -12.97 2.68 20.99
CA ILE A 324 -13.10 3.95 21.71
C ILE A 324 -14.41 4.59 21.29
N VAL A 325 -15.23 4.92 22.27
CA VAL A 325 -16.55 5.52 22.06
C VAL A 325 -16.55 6.89 22.69
N PHE A 326 -16.86 7.93 21.91
CA PHE A 326 -17.06 9.26 22.44
C PHE A 326 -18.54 9.48 22.76
N ALA A 327 -18.84 9.71 24.03
CA ALA A 327 -20.19 9.98 24.52
C ALA A 327 -20.16 10.85 25.78
N GLU A 328 -21.14 11.74 25.91
CA GLU A 328 -21.27 12.63 27.07
C GLU A 328 -22.37 12.12 28.01
N GLU A 329 -22.07 11.83 29.29
CA GLU A 329 -23.05 11.28 30.25
C GLU A 329 -24.33 12.11 30.31
N SER A 330 -24.22 13.45 30.26
CA SER A 330 -25.37 14.35 30.32
C SER A 330 -26.35 14.23 29.16
N ALA A 331 -25.95 13.60 28.05
CA ALA A 331 -26.81 13.40 26.87
C ALA A 331 -27.69 12.14 26.97
N TRP A 332 -27.55 11.34 28.03
CA TRP A 332 -28.24 10.05 28.20
C TRP A 332 -29.08 10.02 29.47
N ASP A 333 -30.18 9.27 29.43
CA ASP A 333 -30.93 8.98 30.65
C ASP A 333 -30.12 8.03 31.54
N LYS A 334 -30.27 8.14 32.87
CA LYS A 334 -29.49 7.34 33.84
C LYS A 334 -29.50 5.83 33.53
N LYS A 335 -30.64 5.30 33.09
CA LYS A 335 -30.81 3.88 32.74
C LYS A 335 -30.06 3.52 31.45
N GLU A 336 -30.11 4.39 30.45
CA GLU A 336 -29.41 4.21 29.18
C GLU A 336 -27.90 4.30 29.39
N TRP A 337 -27.44 5.29 30.15
CA TRP A 337 -26.03 5.47 30.47
C TRP A 337 -25.44 4.26 31.21
N ALA A 338 -26.13 3.79 32.25
CA ALA A 338 -25.73 2.56 32.96
C ALA A 338 -25.69 1.35 32.02
N THR A 339 -26.61 1.27 31.06
CA THR A 339 -26.63 0.20 30.07
C THR A 339 -25.46 0.30 29.09
N LEU A 340 -25.11 1.51 28.63
CA LEU A 340 -23.94 1.75 27.77
C LEU A 340 -22.64 1.37 28.47
N ARG A 341 -22.42 1.82 29.71
CA ARG A 341 -21.25 1.46 30.52
C ARG A 341 -21.10 -0.06 30.66
N ARG A 342 -22.20 -0.76 30.97
CA ARG A 342 -22.22 -2.23 31.03
C ARG A 342 -21.92 -2.90 29.68
N ILE A 343 -22.50 -2.40 28.59
CA ILE A 343 -22.24 -2.92 27.24
C ILE A 343 -20.78 -2.75 26.87
N LEU A 344 -20.14 -1.65 27.26
CA LEU A 344 -18.77 -1.33 26.91
C LEU A 344 -17.74 -1.90 27.91
N GLY A 345 -18.20 -2.41 29.06
CA GLY A 345 -17.37 -3.12 30.03
C GLY A 345 -16.64 -2.20 31.01
N GLU A 346 -17.13 -0.98 31.20
CA GLU A 346 -16.66 -0.05 32.22
C GLU A 346 -17.61 -0.12 33.42
N GLU A 347 -17.31 -0.95 34.42
CA GLU A 347 -18.01 -0.93 35.72
C GLU A 347 -17.31 0.03 36.69
#